data_AF-A0A5R9NZ16-F1
#
_entry.id   AF-A0A5R9NZ16-F1
#
_cell.length_a   1.000
_cell.length_b   1.000
_cell.length_c   1.000
_cell.angle_alpha   90.00
_cell.angle_beta   90.00
_cell.angle_gamma   90.00
#
_symmetry.space_group_name_H-M   'P 1'
#
loop_
_entity.id
_entity.type
_entity.pdbx_description
1 polymer ?
#
loop_
_entity_poly.entity_id
_entity_poly.type
_entity_poly.pdbx_seq_one_letter_code
_entity_poly.pdbx_strand_id
1 'polypeptide(L)'
;MKTFLLKINCELHLGGAVPRPDAASQWEGIQVTFPEPKRIKRSGGTLVENGDTLLIWTHEYPEYGNGRGLTAKATATDVRVGGEGMIATLSQVELLTPHYSHREAAALPTDSEVIKYLRSMRLLRSYELNEEELQDLWSAVEKFQKGKTATLATDRFKSEEDKAIDADREAIEAGYQRRFTLQEVRPEQAAFRDSLMSLYNNRCVISGCSVREVLQAAHIVPFSEAVAYRNDPANGLVLRSDIHTLFDRFLITIHPKDGKVIIADELKTTSYRSYTDQPIKHKAEKAFLREHYTKFRELRAVTAG
;
A
#
# COMPACT_ATOMS: atom_id res chain seq x y z
N MET A 1 -17.81 29.03 6.14
CA MET A 1 -17.87 27.62 6.57
C MET A 1 -17.77 27.60 8.08
N LYS A 2 -18.86 27.24 8.76
CA LYS A 2 -18.92 27.11 10.22
C LYS A 2 -18.84 25.64 10.60
N THR A 3 -18.54 25.38 11.86
CA THR A 3 -18.49 24.03 12.40
C THR A 3 -19.55 23.86 13.47
N PHE A 4 -20.34 22.80 13.33
CA PHE A 4 -21.41 22.46 14.26
C PHE A 4 -21.17 21.09 14.88
N LEU A 5 -21.37 20.96 16.18
CA LEU A 5 -21.30 19.68 16.89
C LEU A 5 -22.70 19.16 17.17
N LEU A 6 -23.00 18.00 16.62
CA LEU A 6 -24.29 17.32 16.74
C LEU A 6 -24.17 16.15 17.71
N LYS A 7 -24.74 16.29 18.90
CA LYS A 7 -24.87 15.18 19.86
C LYS A 7 -26.19 14.49 19.63
N ILE A 8 -26.16 13.32 18.99
CA ILE A 8 -27.35 12.65 18.46
C ILE A 8 -27.56 11.26 19.06
N ASN A 9 -28.84 10.87 19.17
CA ASN A 9 -29.23 9.47 19.39
C ASN A 9 -29.32 8.80 18.01
N CYS A 10 -28.48 7.80 17.78
CA CYS A 10 -28.31 7.19 16.46
C CYS A 10 -29.57 6.48 15.95
N GLU A 11 -30.33 5.85 16.84
CA GLU A 11 -31.54 5.11 16.47
C GLU A 11 -32.62 6.04 15.94
N LEU A 12 -32.73 7.23 16.50
CA LEU A 12 -33.81 8.17 16.19
C LEU A 12 -33.41 9.24 15.16
N HIS A 13 -32.13 9.63 15.13
CA HIS A 13 -31.71 10.87 14.47
C HIS A 13 -30.74 10.67 13.31
N LEU A 14 -30.23 9.45 13.09
CA LEU A 14 -29.27 9.15 12.04
C LEU A 14 -29.89 8.30 10.93
N GLY A 15 -31.19 8.47 10.65
CA GLY A 15 -31.88 7.79 9.55
C GLY A 15 -31.84 6.25 9.61
N GLY A 16 -31.72 5.66 10.82
CA GLY A 16 -31.58 4.22 11.00
C GLY A 16 -30.19 3.65 10.69
N ALA A 17 -29.18 4.50 10.53
CA ALA A 17 -27.80 4.07 10.29
C ALA A 17 -27.25 3.22 11.43
N VAL A 18 -26.30 2.35 11.10
CA VAL A 18 -25.52 1.62 12.10
C VAL A 18 -24.77 2.63 13.00
N PRO A 19 -24.98 2.64 14.33
CA PRO A 19 -24.39 3.62 15.25
C PRO A 19 -22.86 3.58 15.36
N ARG A 20 -22.26 2.48 14.87
CA ARG A 20 -20.82 2.19 14.91
C ARG A 20 -20.35 1.84 13.50
N PRO A 21 -20.16 2.81 12.60
CA PRO A 21 -19.72 2.53 11.24
C PRO A 21 -18.28 2.02 11.25
N ASP A 22 -18.01 1.02 10.42
CA ASP A 22 -16.66 0.53 10.14
C ASP A 22 -16.06 1.20 8.90
N ALA A 23 -16.90 1.83 8.07
CA ALA A 23 -16.47 2.60 6.89
C ALA A 23 -17.31 3.88 6.73
N ALA A 24 -16.68 4.96 6.26
CA ALA A 24 -17.35 6.24 6.01
C ALA A 24 -18.54 6.13 5.04
N SER A 25 -18.44 5.24 4.05
CA SER A 25 -19.50 4.97 3.07
C SER A 25 -20.81 4.50 3.69
N GLN A 26 -20.80 4.00 4.93
CA GLN A 26 -22.02 3.59 5.63
C GLN A 26 -22.85 4.78 6.12
N TRP A 27 -22.26 5.96 6.22
CA TRP A 27 -22.93 7.20 6.64
C TRP A 27 -23.04 8.23 5.50
N GLU A 28 -22.39 7.99 4.36
CA GLU A 28 -22.46 8.85 3.19
C GLU A 28 -23.90 8.88 2.64
N GLY A 29 -24.44 10.08 2.40
CA GLY A 29 -25.79 10.28 1.89
C GLY A 29 -26.92 10.07 2.91
N ILE A 30 -26.59 9.83 4.20
CA ILE A 30 -27.60 9.65 5.24
C ILE A 30 -28.17 11.00 5.69
N GLN A 31 -29.48 11.02 5.92
CA GLN A 31 -30.16 12.17 6.52
C GLN A 31 -30.05 12.12 8.03
N VAL A 32 -29.50 13.19 8.61
CA VAL A 32 -29.43 13.43 10.05
C VAL A 32 -30.43 14.50 10.46
N THR A 33 -31.17 14.24 11.54
CA THR A 33 -32.13 15.18 12.13
C THR A 33 -31.59 15.69 13.46
N PHE A 34 -31.60 17.00 13.68
CA PHE A 34 -31.01 17.58 14.88
C PHE A 34 -31.69 18.91 15.25
N PRO A 35 -31.74 19.28 16.54
CA PRO A 35 -32.34 20.55 16.96
C PRO A 35 -31.50 21.75 16.50
N GLU A 36 -32.09 22.94 16.50
CA GLU A 36 -31.38 24.17 16.12
C GLU A 36 -30.09 24.36 16.95
N PRO A 37 -28.96 24.68 16.30
CA PRO A 37 -27.70 24.88 17.00
C PRO A 37 -27.75 26.03 18.00
N LYS A 38 -27.17 25.79 19.18
CA LYS A 38 -26.97 26.81 20.22
C LYS A 38 -25.48 27.07 20.43
N ARG A 39 -25.11 28.28 20.83
CA ARG A 39 -23.73 28.54 21.24
C ARG A 39 -23.45 28.00 22.64
N ILE A 40 -22.22 27.52 22.86
CA ILE A 40 -21.78 27.12 24.19
C ILE A 40 -21.68 28.38 25.06
N LYS A 41 -22.27 28.35 26.27
CA LYS A 41 -22.29 29.47 27.24
C LYS A 41 -22.98 30.79 26.81
N ARG A 42 -23.58 30.89 25.60
CA ARG A 42 -24.33 32.09 25.11
C ARG A 42 -25.74 31.72 24.63
N SER A 43 -26.66 32.69 24.67
CA SER A 43 -27.99 32.53 24.06
C SER A 43 -27.93 32.69 22.54
N GLY A 44 -28.72 31.88 21.83
CA GLY A 44 -28.79 31.88 20.37
C GLY A 44 -27.66 31.09 19.69
N GLY A 45 -27.88 30.78 18.42
CA GLY A 45 -26.92 30.13 17.50
C GLY A 45 -27.41 30.32 16.07
N THR A 46 -26.53 30.09 15.11
CA THR A 46 -26.89 30.18 13.69
C THR A 46 -27.39 28.85 13.16
N LEU A 47 -28.26 28.90 12.15
CA LEU A 47 -28.71 27.71 11.44
C LEU A 47 -27.57 27.14 10.60
N VAL A 48 -27.60 25.82 10.40
CA VAL A 48 -26.66 25.12 9.51
C VAL A 48 -27.00 25.46 8.06
N GLU A 49 -25.98 25.72 7.24
CA GLU A 49 -26.12 25.95 5.80
C GLU A 49 -25.40 24.84 4.99
N ASN A 50 -25.72 24.74 3.70
CA ASN A 50 -25.03 23.82 2.80
C ASN A 50 -23.54 24.18 2.73
N GLY A 51 -22.67 23.17 2.89
CA GLY A 51 -21.22 23.33 2.91
C GLY A 51 -20.62 23.53 4.30
N ASP A 52 -21.42 23.64 5.36
CA ASP A 52 -20.91 23.69 6.73
C ASP A 52 -20.44 22.32 7.24
N THR A 53 -19.51 22.34 8.20
CA THR A 53 -18.94 21.13 8.80
C THR A 53 -19.79 20.65 9.97
N LEU A 54 -20.18 19.38 9.97
CA LEU A 54 -20.89 18.69 11.04
C LEU A 54 -19.94 17.71 11.74
N LEU A 55 -19.73 17.91 13.04
CA LEU A 55 -19.07 16.97 13.94
C LEU A 55 -20.13 16.09 14.58
N ILE A 56 -20.17 14.81 14.23
CA ILE A 56 -21.20 13.87 14.66
C ILE A 56 -20.73 13.15 15.92
N TRP A 57 -21.44 13.41 17.01
CA TRP A 57 -21.24 12.76 18.29
C TRP A 57 -22.37 11.78 18.56
N THR A 58 -22.06 10.50 18.50
CA THR A 58 -23.01 9.41 18.78
C THR A 58 -23.06 9.12 20.27
N HIS A 59 -24.26 9.03 20.82
CA HIS A 59 -24.43 8.78 22.25
C HIS A 59 -24.03 7.34 22.62
N GLU A 60 -23.16 7.17 23.62
CA GLU A 60 -22.50 5.88 23.93
C GLU A 60 -23.33 4.91 24.78
N TYR A 61 -24.43 5.39 25.38
CA TYR A 61 -25.28 4.57 26.25
C TYR A 61 -26.23 3.70 25.41
N PRO A 62 -26.48 2.44 25.83
CA PRO A 62 -27.36 1.52 25.10
C PRO A 62 -28.75 2.09 24.82
N GLU A 63 -29.35 2.79 25.79
CA GLU A 63 -30.68 3.39 25.64
C GLU A 63 -30.76 4.57 24.64
N TYR A 64 -29.62 5.00 24.08
CA TYR A 64 -29.53 6.09 23.10
C TYR A 64 -28.76 5.69 21.83
N GLY A 65 -28.74 4.40 21.52
CA GLY A 65 -28.18 3.86 20.28
C GLY A 65 -26.74 3.35 20.37
N ASN A 66 -26.13 3.28 21.57
CA ASN A 66 -24.85 2.57 21.79
C ASN A 66 -23.70 2.97 20.85
N GLY A 67 -23.52 4.27 20.60
CA GLY A 67 -22.48 4.84 19.74
C GLY A 67 -21.05 4.71 20.28
N ARG A 68 -20.11 5.47 19.69
CA ARG A 68 -18.68 5.53 20.05
C ARG A 68 -18.20 6.90 20.56
N GLY A 69 -19.11 7.88 20.68
CA GLY A 69 -18.76 9.25 21.04
C GLY A 69 -18.53 10.12 19.80
N LEU A 70 -17.49 10.96 19.78
CA LEU A 70 -17.14 11.74 18.60
C LEU A 70 -16.70 10.79 17.47
N THR A 71 -17.58 10.57 16.49
CA THR A 71 -17.48 9.44 15.56
C THR A 71 -17.01 9.85 14.18
N ALA A 72 -17.54 10.95 13.65
CA ALA A 72 -17.24 11.39 12.29
C ALA A 72 -17.30 12.92 12.16
N LYS A 73 -16.65 13.44 11.12
CA LYS A 73 -16.92 14.76 10.57
C LYS A 73 -17.51 14.60 9.17
N ALA A 74 -18.43 15.48 8.78
CA ALA A 74 -19.07 15.45 7.47
C ALA A 74 -19.43 16.88 7.02
N THR A 75 -19.65 17.06 5.73
CA THR A 75 -20.16 18.29 5.13
C THR A 75 -21.68 18.22 5.04
N ALA A 76 -22.37 19.27 5.49
CA ALA A 76 -23.82 19.38 5.39
C ALA A 76 -24.25 19.67 3.94
N THR A 77 -25.16 18.86 3.42
CA THR A 77 -25.80 19.06 2.10
C THR A 77 -27.31 18.89 2.21
N ASP A 78 -28.08 19.43 1.28
CA ASP A 78 -29.56 19.36 1.30
C ASP A 78 -30.17 19.79 2.66
N VAL A 79 -29.66 20.89 3.24
CA VAL A 79 -30.13 21.36 4.54
C VAL A 79 -31.51 21.98 4.44
N ARG A 80 -32.43 21.52 5.31
CA ARG A 80 -33.81 21.98 5.40
C ARG A 80 -34.28 22.09 6.85
N VAL A 81 -35.20 23.00 7.11
CA VAL A 81 -35.88 23.13 8.40
C VAL A 81 -37.12 22.23 8.38
N GLY A 82 -37.23 21.31 9.34
CA GLY A 82 -38.35 20.40 9.53
C GLY A 82 -39.15 20.71 10.79
N GLY A 83 -40.21 19.93 11.05
CA GLY A 83 -41.13 20.18 12.18
C GLY A 83 -40.52 20.06 13.58
N GLU A 84 -39.45 19.27 13.76
CA GLU A 84 -38.79 19.03 15.06
C GLU A 84 -37.35 19.58 15.12
N GLY A 85 -36.92 20.37 14.13
CA GLY A 85 -35.57 20.93 14.06
C GLY A 85 -35.05 21.09 12.64
N MET A 86 -33.78 20.78 12.43
CA MET A 86 -33.10 20.82 11.13
C MET A 86 -32.82 19.40 10.64
N ILE A 87 -32.80 19.23 9.32
CA ILE A 87 -32.41 18.00 8.63
C ILE A 87 -31.28 18.35 7.67
N ALA A 88 -30.22 17.56 7.65
CA ALA A 88 -29.14 17.66 6.66
C ALA A 88 -28.76 16.28 6.14
N THR A 89 -28.33 16.21 4.88
CA THR A 89 -27.71 15.03 4.29
C THR A 89 -26.20 15.10 4.47
N LEU A 90 -25.62 14.02 4.98
CA LEU A 90 -24.18 13.91 5.21
C LEU A 90 -23.45 13.66 3.90
N SER A 91 -22.46 14.50 3.58
CA SER A 91 -21.56 14.31 2.46
C SER A 91 -20.10 14.40 2.90
N GLN A 92 -19.18 13.79 2.15
CA GLN A 92 -17.74 13.81 2.47
C GLN A 92 -17.46 13.32 3.89
N VAL A 93 -18.08 12.20 4.26
CA VAL A 93 -17.95 11.66 5.62
C VAL A 93 -16.51 11.19 5.86
N GLU A 94 -15.93 11.59 6.98
CA GLU A 94 -14.64 11.13 7.47
C GLU A 94 -14.79 10.62 8.90
N LEU A 95 -14.47 9.34 9.12
CA LEU A 95 -14.50 8.73 10.45
C LEU A 95 -13.31 9.19 11.28
N LEU A 96 -13.57 9.60 12.52
CA LEU A 96 -12.55 10.09 13.45
C LEU A 96 -12.02 8.92 14.27
N THR A 97 -10.91 8.32 13.84
CA THR A 97 -10.27 7.19 14.53
C THR A 97 -8.92 7.57 15.14
N PRO A 98 -8.62 7.22 16.40
CA PRO A 98 -9.51 6.62 17.39
C PRO A 98 -10.67 7.56 17.81
N HIS A 99 -11.88 7.03 17.97
CA HIS A 99 -13.04 7.84 18.39
C HIS A 99 -12.85 8.37 19.82
N TYR A 100 -13.24 9.62 20.05
CA TYR A 100 -13.25 10.17 21.41
C TYR A 100 -14.50 9.70 22.16
N SER A 101 -14.32 8.83 23.14
CA SER A 101 -15.38 8.29 24.00
C SER A 101 -15.40 9.03 25.33
N HIS A 102 -16.56 9.56 25.73
CA HIS A 102 -16.78 10.08 27.08
C HIS A 102 -16.63 8.98 28.14
N ARG A 103 -17.04 7.73 27.85
CA ARG A 103 -16.92 6.62 28.81
C ARG A 103 -15.45 6.30 29.11
N GLU A 104 -14.61 6.24 28.08
CA GLU A 104 -13.17 5.98 28.23
C GLU A 104 -12.43 7.20 28.77
N ALA A 105 -12.80 8.41 28.34
CA ALA A 105 -12.18 9.65 28.79
C ALA A 105 -12.66 10.12 30.18
N ALA A 106 -13.70 9.52 30.76
CA ALA A 106 -14.25 9.93 32.06
C ALA A 106 -13.21 9.89 33.19
N ALA A 107 -12.30 8.92 33.13
CA ALA A 107 -11.22 8.75 34.10
C ALA A 107 -10.01 9.68 33.84
N LEU A 108 -9.97 10.37 32.69
CA LEU A 108 -8.87 11.24 32.32
C LEU A 108 -9.19 12.70 32.72
N PRO A 109 -8.27 13.38 33.42
CA PRO A 109 -8.39 14.81 33.64
C PRO A 109 -8.39 15.53 32.29
N THR A 110 -9.30 16.49 32.13
CA THR A 110 -9.39 17.31 30.92
C THR A 110 -9.46 18.77 31.29
N ASP A 111 -8.58 19.56 30.69
CA ASP A 111 -8.60 21.01 30.85
C ASP A 111 -9.60 21.67 29.90
N SER A 112 -10.16 20.91 28.94
CA SER A 112 -11.09 21.45 27.94
C SER A 112 -12.45 21.81 28.54
N GLU A 113 -12.79 23.08 28.37
CA GLU A 113 -14.07 23.65 28.79
C GLU A 113 -15.21 23.13 27.92
N VAL A 114 -14.98 22.91 26.63
CA VAL A 114 -15.96 22.31 25.71
C VAL A 114 -16.29 20.89 26.13
N ILE A 115 -15.27 20.06 26.41
CA ILE A 115 -15.50 18.68 26.87
C ILE A 115 -16.22 18.65 28.22
N LYS A 116 -15.83 19.50 29.18
CA LYS A 116 -16.52 19.60 30.48
C LYS A 116 -18.00 19.96 30.29
N TYR A 117 -18.30 20.89 29.38
CA TYR A 117 -19.67 21.28 29.05
C TYR A 117 -20.45 20.15 28.35
N LEU A 118 -19.84 19.46 27.40
CA LEU A 118 -20.49 18.33 26.71
C LEU A 118 -20.77 17.14 27.65
N ARG A 119 -19.94 16.94 28.69
CA ARG A 119 -20.14 15.92 29.73
C ARG A 119 -21.33 16.21 30.63
N SER A 120 -21.60 17.49 30.94
CA SER A 120 -22.75 17.87 31.79
C SER A 120 -24.09 17.76 31.06
N MET A 121 -24.08 17.73 29.73
CA MET A 121 -25.28 17.74 28.89
C MET A 121 -25.50 16.39 28.21
N ARG A 122 -26.43 15.58 28.73
CA ARG A 122 -26.65 14.19 28.28
C ARG A 122 -27.68 14.02 27.15
N LEU A 123 -28.33 15.08 26.71
CA LEU A 123 -29.46 15.01 25.77
C LEU A 123 -29.07 15.41 24.33
N LEU A 124 -29.93 15.07 23.37
CA LEU A 124 -29.88 15.50 21.98
C LEU A 124 -29.70 17.03 21.91
N ARG A 125 -28.56 17.49 21.38
CA ARG A 125 -28.26 18.91 21.24
C ARG A 125 -27.30 19.17 20.09
N SER A 126 -27.45 20.33 19.49
CA SER A 126 -26.59 20.82 18.42
C SER A 126 -25.93 22.11 18.90
N TYR A 127 -24.65 22.26 18.60
CA TYR A 127 -23.87 23.43 19.00
C TYR A 127 -23.15 24.07 17.83
N GLU A 128 -23.17 25.40 17.75
CA GLU A 128 -22.25 26.15 16.90
C GLU A 128 -20.94 26.33 17.68
N LEU A 129 -19.82 25.89 17.12
CA LEU A 129 -18.50 26.06 17.72
C LEU A 129 -17.77 27.24 17.07
N ASN A 130 -17.26 28.16 17.89
CA ASN A 130 -16.32 29.18 17.43
C ASN A 130 -14.89 28.60 17.30
N GLU A 131 -13.96 29.41 16.78
CA GLU A 131 -12.59 28.96 16.52
C GLU A 131 -11.83 28.55 17.80
N GLU A 132 -11.99 29.28 18.91
CA GLU A 132 -11.37 28.96 20.20
C GLU A 132 -11.94 27.65 20.79
N GLU A 133 -13.27 27.46 20.71
CA GLU A 133 -13.96 26.24 21.16
C GLU A 133 -13.58 25.03 20.31
N LEU A 134 -13.45 25.22 19.00
CA LEU A 134 -13.01 24.18 18.09
C LEU A 134 -11.57 23.76 18.39
N GLN A 135 -10.68 24.72 18.65
CA GLN A 135 -9.30 24.46 19.05
C GLN A 135 -9.21 23.73 20.40
N ASP A 136 -10.01 24.14 21.38
CA ASP A 136 -10.10 23.49 22.69
C ASP A 136 -10.57 22.02 22.57
N LEU A 137 -11.62 21.78 21.77
CA LEU A 137 -12.13 20.44 21.48
C LEU A 137 -11.05 19.55 20.84
N TRP A 138 -10.41 20.02 19.76
CA TRP A 138 -9.40 19.23 19.06
C TRP A 138 -8.17 18.97 19.91
N SER A 139 -7.72 19.92 20.71
CA SER A 139 -6.62 19.72 21.66
C SER A 139 -6.92 18.57 22.63
N ALA A 140 -8.15 18.48 23.15
CA ALA A 140 -8.56 17.37 24.02
C ALA A 140 -8.68 16.04 23.27
N VAL A 141 -9.21 16.06 22.04
CA VAL A 141 -9.35 14.87 21.21
C VAL A 141 -7.99 14.30 20.81
N GLU A 142 -7.06 15.15 20.38
CA GLU A 142 -5.70 14.74 20.03
C GLU A 142 -4.94 14.14 21.21
N LYS A 143 -5.03 14.75 22.40
CA LYS A 143 -4.42 14.20 23.63
C LYS A 143 -4.94 12.79 23.92
N PHE A 144 -6.25 12.60 23.80
CA PHE A 144 -6.89 11.30 23.99
C PHE A 144 -6.45 10.27 22.95
N GLN A 145 -6.48 10.64 21.67
CA GLN A 145 -6.06 9.77 20.56
C GLN A 145 -4.59 9.37 20.69
N LYS A 146 -3.69 10.31 21.00
CA LYS A 146 -2.27 10.03 21.25
C LYS A 146 -2.09 9.05 22.41
N GLY A 147 -2.81 9.22 23.52
CA GLY A 147 -2.78 8.28 24.65
C GLY A 147 -3.26 6.87 24.28
N LYS A 148 -4.33 6.76 23.50
CA LYS A 148 -4.88 5.47 23.06
C LYS A 148 -3.97 4.78 22.04
N THR A 149 -3.41 5.52 21.08
CA THR A 149 -2.41 5.00 20.13
C THR A 149 -1.13 4.58 20.84
N ALA A 150 -0.64 5.34 21.83
CA ALA A 150 0.50 4.94 22.65
C ALA A 150 0.23 3.67 23.45
N THR A 151 -1.00 3.49 23.95
CA THR A 151 -1.43 2.27 24.66
C THR A 151 -1.54 1.07 23.71
N LEU A 152 -2.08 1.24 22.50
CA LEU A 152 -2.12 0.19 21.46
C LEU A 152 -0.72 -0.15 20.93
N ALA A 153 0.18 0.83 20.91
CA ALA A 153 1.58 0.64 20.56
C ALA A 153 2.42 0.07 21.71
N THR A 154 1.83 -0.22 22.88
CA THR A 154 2.58 -0.86 23.97
C THR A 154 3.06 -2.24 23.53
N ASP A 155 4.34 -2.48 23.80
CA ASP A 155 5.15 -3.64 23.42
C ASP A 155 4.59 -5.01 23.88
N ARG A 156 3.53 -4.98 24.68
CA ARG A 156 2.89 -6.15 25.30
C ARG A 156 2.15 -7.05 24.29
N PHE A 157 1.80 -6.52 23.11
CA PHE A 157 1.07 -7.26 22.06
C PHE A 157 1.89 -7.51 20.79
N LYS A 158 3.16 -7.10 20.74
CA LYS A 158 4.05 -7.36 19.60
C LYS A 158 4.71 -8.73 19.74
N SER A 159 4.80 -9.48 18.65
CA SER A 159 5.62 -10.69 18.62
C SER A 159 7.11 -10.32 18.68
N GLU A 160 7.96 -11.31 18.96
CA GLU A 160 9.42 -11.08 18.98
C GLU A 160 9.94 -10.68 17.58
N GLU A 161 9.31 -11.20 16.52
CA GLU A 161 9.60 -10.83 15.13
C GLU A 161 9.21 -9.38 14.83
N ASP A 162 8.04 -8.91 15.28
CA ASP A 162 7.61 -7.52 15.09
C ASP A 162 8.54 -6.54 15.82
N LYS A 163 8.99 -6.90 17.03
CA LYS A 163 9.96 -6.10 17.79
C LYS A 163 11.31 -6.02 17.07
N ALA A 164 11.78 -7.14 16.52
CA ALA A 164 13.02 -7.19 15.76
C ALA A 164 12.94 -6.36 14.47
N ILE A 165 11.83 -6.45 13.72
CA ILE A 165 11.60 -5.65 12.51
C ILE A 165 11.57 -4.15 12.85
N ASP A 166 10.96 -3.78 13.96
CA ASP A 166 10.93 -2.40 14.42
C ASP A 166 12.30 -1.88 14.83
N ALA A 167 13.07 -2.68 15.58
CA ALA A 167 14.42 -2.35 15.99
C ALA A 167 15.37 -2.18 14.79
N ASP A 168 15.21 -3.03 13.77
CA ASP A 168 16.09 -3.08 12.60
C ASP A 168 15.54 -2.32 11.37
N ARG A 169 14.45 -1.57 11.52
CA ARG A 169 13.69 -0.95 10.41
C ARG A 169 14.56 -0.13 9.46
N GLU A 170 15.45 0.69 10.01
CA GLU A 170 16.37 1.53 9.23
C GLU A 170 17.39 0.69 8.45
N ALA A 171 17.90 -0.39 9.06
CA ALA A 171 18.82 -1.31 8.42
C ALA A 171 18.15 -2.14 7.31
N ILE A 172 16.89 -2.52 7.50
CA ILE A 172 16.05 -3.22 6.51
C ILE A 172 15.81 -2.31 5.29
N GLU A 173 15.42 -1.05 5.52
CA GLU A 173 15.20 -0.07 4.44
C GLU A 173 16.50 0.21 3.68
N ALA A 174 17.61 0.42 4.39
CA ALA A 174 18.93 0.53 3.76
C ALA A 174 19.33 -0.75 3.00
N GLY A 175 18.86 -1.93 3.42
CA GLY A 175 18.99 -3.18 2.69
C GLY A 175 18.22 -3.20 1.36
N TYR A 176 16.97 -2.74 1.35
CA TYR A 176 16.18 -2.59 0.13
C TYR A 176 16.82 -1.61 -0.85
N GLN A 177 17.19 -0.41 -0.38
CA GLN A 177 17.85 0.60 -1.21
C GLN A 177 19.16 0.07 -1.81
N ARG A 178 20.00 -0.62 -1.01
CA ARG A 178 21.21 -1.28 -1.53
C ARG A 178 20.91 -2.35 -2.57
N ARG A 179 19.83 -3.13 -2.41
CA ARG A 179 19.44 -4.17 -3.37
C ARG A 179 19.06 -3.57 -4.73
N PHE A 180 18.36 -2.45 -4.74
CA PHE A 180 18.05 -1.72 -5.97
C PHE A 180 19.31 -1.12 -6.60
N THR A 181 20.17 -0.45 -5.82
CA THR A 181 21.38 0.20 -6.35
C THR A 181 22.46 -0.79 -6.81
N LEU A 182 22.67 -1.91 -6.10
CA LEU A 182 23.65 -2.95 -6.50
C LEU A 182 23.24 -3.67 -7.79
N GLN A 183 21.94 -3.72 -8.10
CA GLN A 183 21.44 -4.27 -9.36
C GLN A 183 21.75 -3.35 -10.55
N GLU A 184 22.05 -2.07 -10.33
CA GLU A 184 22.21 -1.06 -11.38
C GLU A 184 23.67 -0.69 -11.73
N VAL A 185 24.69 -1.04 -10.93
CA VAL A 185 26.02 -0.42 -11.09
C VAL A 185 27.17 -1.41 -11.32
N ARG A 186 27.39 -1.73 -12.60
CA ARG A 186 28.72 -1.84 -13.21
C ARG A 186 28.66 -1.15 -14.60
N PRO A 187 29.28 0.02 -14.80
CA PRO A 187 29.08 0.84 -16.02
C PRO A 187 29.36 0.11 -17.34
N GLU A 188 30.38 -0.75 -17.34
CA GLU A 188 30.76 -1.58 -18.50
C GLU A 188 29.75 -2.71 -18.80
N GLN A 189 29.09 -3.25 -17.77
CA GLN A 189 28.00 -4.22 -17.93
C GLN A 189 26.69 -3.53 -18.32
N ALA A 190 26.46 -2.28 -17.89
CA ALA A 190 25.30 -1.49 -18.27
C ALA A 190 25.31 -1.15 -19.78
N ALA A 191 26.45 -0.69 -20.32
CA ALA A 191 26.58 -0.40 -21.75
C ALA A 191 26.43 -1.66 -22.64
N PHE A 192 27.01 -2.79 -22.20
CA PHE A 192 26.85 -4.09 -22.87
C PHE A 192 25.39 -4.56 -22.84
N ARG A 193 24.74 -4.42 -21.68
CA ARG A 193 23.32 -4.73 -21.51
C ARG A 193 22.45 -3.90 -22.42
N ASP A 194 22.61 -2.58 -22.45
CA ASP A 194 21.78 -1.70 -23.27
C ASP A 194 21.94 -1.97 -24.77
N SER A 195 23.17 -2.29 -25.20
CA SER A 195 23.47 -2.70 -26.57
C SER A 195 22.74 -3.98 -26.95
N LEU A 196 22.77 -5.01 -26.11
CA LEU A 196 22.06 -6.27 -26.33
C LEU A 196 20.53 -6.11 -26.25
N MET A 197 20.04 -5.34 -25.29
CA MET A 197 18.61 -5.07 -25.14
C MET A 197 18.04 -4.40 -26.39
N SER A 198 18.79 -3.47 -26.98
CA SER A 198 18.45 -2.86 -28.28
C SER A 198 18.53 -3.88 -29.42
N LEU A 199 19.58 -4.70 -29.45
CA LEU A 199 19.82 -5.69 -30.51
C LEU A 199 18.71 -6.76 -30.61
N TYR A 200 18.15 -7.15 -29.46
CA TYR A 200 17.13 -8.19 -29.29
C TYR A 200 15.73 -7.63 -29.00
N ASN A 201 15.50 -6.33 -29.21
CA ASN A 201 14.20 -5.68 -29.02
C ASN A 201 13.56 -5.92 -27.64
N ASN A 202 14.38 -5.88 -26.58
CA ASN A 202 13.95 -6.15 -25.20
C ASN A 202 13.22 -7.49 -25.04
N ARG A 203 13.70 -8.56 -25.70
CA ARG A 203 13.11 -9.89 -25.60
C ARG A 203 14.13 -10.97 -25.31
N CYS A 204 13.75 -11.91 -24.47
CA CYS A 204 14.48 -13.16 -24.30
C CYS A 204 14.50 -13.93 -25.63
N VAL A 205 15.69 -14.33 -26.09
CA VAL A 205 15.85 -15.03 -27.38
C VAL A 205 15.23 -16.45 -27.38
N ILE A 206 15.09 -17.07 -26.20
CA ILE A 206 14.52 -18.42 -26.04
C ILE A 206 13.01 -18.35 -25.74
N SER A 207 12.64 -17.65 -24.67
CA SER A 207 11.23 -17.62 -24.22
C SER A 207 10.38 -16.52 -24.84
N GLY A 208 10.96 -15.55 -25.54
CA GLY A 208 10.24 -14.40 -26.10
C GLY A 208 9.72 -13.39 -25.07
N CYS A 209 9.96 -13.63 -23.77
CA CYS A 209 9.55 -12.77 -22.66
C CYS A 209 10.09 -11.34 -22.85
N SER A 210 9.23 -10.33 -22.69
CA SER A 210 9.56 -8.91 -22.85
C SER A 210 9.49 -8.09 -21.55
N VAL A 211 9.43 -8.75 -20.39
CA VAL A 211 9.43 -8.08 -19.09
C VAL A 211 10.88 -7.67 -18.76
N ARG A 212 11.19 -6.37 -18.87
CA ARG A 212 12.57 -5.84 -18.85
C ARG A 212 13.34 -6.22 -17.58
N GLU A 213 12.64 -6.28 -16.46
CA GLU A 213 13.16 -6.49 -15.11
C GLU A 213 13.72 -7.90 -14.92
N VAL A 214 13.18 -8.89 -15.65
CA VAL A 214 13.64 -10.29 -15.61
C VAL A 214 14.62 -10.63 -16.73
N LEU A 215 14.86 -9.71 -17.67
CA LEU A 215 15.81 -9.90 -18.76
C LEU A 215 17.23 -9.60 -18.28
N GLN A 216 18.16 -10.43 -18.71
CA GLN A 216 19.58 -10.35 -18.39
C GLN A 216 20.40 -10.43 -19.68
N ALA A 217 21.52 -9.70 -19.69
CA ALA A 217 22.53 -9.79 -20.73
C ALA A 217 23.49 -10.92 -20.38
N ALA A 218 23.39 -12.03 -21.11
CA ALA A 218 24.18 -13.23 -20.92
C ALA A 218 25.36 -13.23 -21.88
N HIS A 219 26.56 -13.49 -21.37
CA HIS A 219 27.70 -13.80 -22.23
C HIS A 219 27.63 -15.28 -22.63
N ILE A 220 27.97 -15.60 -23.87
CA ILE A 220 27.99 -17.00 -24.32
C ILE A 220 29.26 -17.69 -23.83
N VAL A 221 30.40 -17.02 -23.95
CA VAL A 221 31.67 -17.45 -23.35
C VAL A 221 31.93 -16.60 -22.10
N PRO A 222 32.28 -17.22 -20.95
CA PRO A 222 32.43 -16.52 -19.68
C PRO A 222 33.42 -15.35 -19.73
N PHE A 223 33.17 -14.37 -18.86
CA PHE A 223 34.07 -13.24 -18.62
C PHE A 223 35.45 -13.72 -18.17
N SER A 224 36.48 -13.42 -18.95
CA SER A 224 37.89 -13.52 -18.55
C SER A 224 38.66 -12.35 -19.14
N GLU A 225 39.53 -11.72 -18.35
CA GLU A 225 40.35 -10.57 -18.78
C GLU A 225 41.25 -10.88 -20.00
N ALA A 226 41.47 -12.16 -20.30
CA ALA A 226 42.31 -12.64 -21.39
C ALA A 226 41.59 -12.81 -22.75
N VAL A 227 40.27 -12.57 -22.85
CA VAL A 227 39.50 -12.84 -24.07
C VAL A 227 39.33 -11.56 -24.91
N ALA A 228 39.92 -11.56 -26.12
CA ALA A 228 39.58 -10.57 -27.16
C ALA A 228 38.07 -10.69 -27.50
N TYR A 229 37.37 -9.58 -27.75
CA TYR A 229 35.91 -9.50 -28.00
C TYR A 229 34.98 -9.63 -26.77
N ARG A 230 35.50 -9.39 -25.55
CA ARG A 230 34.78 -9.47 -24.27
C ARG A 230 33.41 -8.77 -24.18
N ASN A 231 33.27 -7.58 -24.77
CA ASN A 231 32.03 -6.79 -24.75
C ASN A 231 31.39 -6.71 -26.15
N ASP A 232 31.78 -7.60 -27.06
CA ASP A 232 31.18 -7.66 -28.39
C ASP A 232 29.74 -8.17 -28.27
N PRO A 233 28.73 -7.43 -28.75
CA PRO A 233 27.34 -7.91 -28.78
C PRO A 233 27.16 -9.26 -29.47
N ALA A 234 28.10 -9.67 -30.33
CA ALA A 234 28.12 -10.99 -30.96
C ALA A 234 28.43 -12.15 -29.99
N ASN A 235 29.05 -11.88 -28.84
CA ASN A 235 29.25 -12.85 -27.73
C ASN A 235 28.11 -12.78 -26.70
N GLY A 236 26.99 -12.15 -27.04
CA GLY A 236 25.92 -11.86 -26.10
C GLY A 236 24.53 -12.33 -26.53
N LEU A 237 23.73 -12.74 -25.55
CA LEU A 237 22.30 -13.05 -25.69
C LEU A 237 21.50 -12.28 -24.65
N VAL A 238 20.24 -11.97 -24.97
CA VAL A 238 19.26 -11.54 -23.97
C VAL A 238 18.46 -12.75 -23.53
N LEU A 239 18.53 -13.07 -22.24
CA LEU A 239 17.86 -14.23 -21.64
C LEU A 239 17.01 -13.81 -20.45
N ARG A 240 15.93 -14.56 -20.18
CA ARG A 240 15.20 -14.45 -18.91
C ARG A 240 16.09 -15.01 -17.79
N SER A 241 16.02 -14.44 -16.59
CA SER A 241 16.94 -14.73 -15.48
C SER A 241 17.11 -16.21 -15.12
N ASP A 242 16.02 -16.96 -15.14
CA ASP A 242 16.01 -18.41 -14.96
C ASP A 242 16.73 -19.15 -16.09
N ILE A 243 16.44 -18.80 -17.35
CA ILE A 243 17.06 -19.38 -18.54
C ILE A 243 18.55 -19.03 -18.62
N HIS A 244 18.93 -17.81 -18.24
CA HIS A 244 20.33 -17.42 -18.13
C HIS A 244 21.07 -18.30 -17.13
N THR A 245 20.48 -18.52 -15.95
CA THR A 245 21.05 -19.42 -14.94
C THR A 245 21.21 -20.84 -15.46
N LEU A 246 20.23 -21.35 -16.21
CA LEU A 246 20.31 -22.67 -16.84
C LEU A 246 21.37 -22.72 -17.94
N PHE A 247 21.56 -21.62 -18.67
CA PHE A 247 22.53 -21.51 -19.75
C PHE A 247 23.95 -21.54 -19.19
N ASP A 248 24.25 -20.70 -18.19
CA ASP A 248 25.54 -20.67 -17.48
C ASP A 248 25.89 -22.00 -16.82
N ARG A 249 24.88 -22.76 -16.38
CA ARG A 249 25.05 -24.10 -15.78
C ARG A 249 25.11 -25.23 -16.80
N PHE A 250 25.09 -24.92 -18.10
CA PHE A 250 25.07 -25.91 -19.19
C PHE A 250 23.90 -26.90 -19.09
N LEU A 251 22.73 -26.44 -18.60
CA LEU A 251 21.48 -27.20 -18.62
C LEU A 251 20.62 -26.88 -19.84
N ILE A 252 20.89 -25.74 -20.49
CA ILE A 252 20.32 -25.37 -21.79
C ILE A 252 21.43 -24.79 -22.67
N THR A 253 21.38 -25.07 -23.97
CA THR A 253 22.34 -24.57 -24.96
C THR A 253 21.64 -24.33 -26.29
N ILE A 254 22.33 -23.70 -27.23
CA ILE A 254 21.83 -23.44 -28.58
C ILE A 254 22.77 -24.14 -29.57
N HIS A 255 22.22 -24.98 -30.43
CA HIS A 255 22.99 -25.71 -31.40
C HIS A 255 23.59 -24.76 -32.45
N PRO A 256 24.92 -24.78 -32.68
CA PRO A 256 25.60 -23.73 -33.46
C PRO A 256 25.33 -23.77 -34.97
N LYS A 257 24.74 -24.85 -35.49
CA LYS A 257 24.46 -24.99 -36.94
C LYS A 257 23.05 -24.54 -37.33
N ASP A 258 22.04 -24.98 -36.59
CA ASP A 258 20.62 -24.78 -36.91
C ASP A 258 19.90 -23.85 -35.90
N GLY A 259 20.60 -23.38 -34.86
CA GLY A 259 20.06 -22.43 -33.89
C GLY A 259 18.94 -23.02 -33.04
N LYS A 260 18.85 -24.35 -32.91
CA LYS A 260 17.84 -24.99 -32.07
C LYS A 260 18.27 -25.01 -30.61
N VAL A 261 17.31 -24.83 -29.73
CA VAL A 261 17.52 -24.94 -28.28
C VAL A 261 17.60 -26.42 -27.89
N ILE A 262 18.64 -26.77 -27.15
CA ILE A 262 18.86 -28.12 -26.62
C ILE A 262 18.88 -28.01 -25.10
N ILE A 263 18.07 -28.84 -24.44
CA ILE A 263 18.02 -28.93 -22.97
C ILE A 263 18.66 -30.23 -22.49
N ALA A 264 19.18 -30.22 -21.27
CA ALA A 264 19.66 -31.40 -20.58
C ALA A 264 18.49 -32.33 -20.19
N ASP A 265 18.80 -33.62 -19.97
CA ASP A 265 17.79 -34.64 -19.68
C ASP A 265 16.99 -34.34 -18.41
N GLU A 266 17.64 -33.74 -17.41
CA GLU A 266 17.02 -33.34 -16.14
C GLU A 266 15.91 -32.30 -16.34
N LEU A 267 15.97 -31.49 -17.39
CA LEU A 267 14.95 -30.48 -17.69
C LEU A 267 13.77 -31.03 -18.49
N LYS A 268 13.87 -32.24 -19.07
CA LYS A 268 12.83 -32.79 -19.97
C LYS A 268 11.51 -33.08 -19.25
N THR A 269 11.52 -33.29 -17.94
CA THR A 269 10.31 -33.53 -17.11
C THR A 269 9.75 -32.25 -16.48
N THR A 270 10.35 -31.10 -16.77
CA THR A 270 9.99 -29.81 -16.18
C THR A 270 9.27 -28.89 -17.18
N SER A 271 8.88 -27.70 -16.74
CA SER A 271 8.28 -26.68 -17.61
C SER A 271 9.20 -26.21 -18.76
N TYR A 272 10.52 -26.39 -18.62
CA TYR A 272 11.51 -26.02 -19.63
C TYR A 272 11.51 -26.95 -20.86
N ARG A 273 10.85 -28.12 -20.78
CA ARG A 273 10.66 -29.03 -21.92
C ARG A 273 10.11 -28.32 -23.15
N SER A 274 9.24 -27.33 -22.95
CA SER A 274 8.60 -26.56 -24.02
C SER A 274 9.58 -25.85 -24.96
N TYR A 275 10.82 -25.60 -24.52
CA TYR A 275 11.86 -24.96 -25.34
C TYR A 275 12.69 -25.94 -26.17
N THR A 276 12.51 -27.26 -25.99
CA THR A 276 13.31 -28.27 -26.70
C THR A 276 13.08 -28.19 -28.22
N ASP A 277 14.16 -28.26 -29.00
CA ASP A 277 14.16 -28.23 -30.46
C ASP A 277 13.52 -26.97 -31.09
N GLN A 278 13.24 -25.96 -30.27
CA GLN A 278 12.71 -24.70 -30.75
C GLN A 278 13.80 -23.95 -31.54
N PRO A 279 13.56 -23.60 -32.82
CA PRO A 279 14.49 -22.77 -33.56
C PRO A 279 14.38 -21.32 -33.05
N ILE A 280 15.51 -20.72 -32.70
CA ILE A 280 15.56 -19.34 -32.23
C ILE A 280 16.32 -18.44 -33.21
N LYS A 281 15.85 -17.20 -33.35
CA LYS A 281 16.53 -16.17 -34.13
C LYS A 281 17.49 -15.42 -33.22
N HIS A 282 18.77 -15.73 -33.30
CA HIS A 282 19.83 -15.03 -32.56
C HIS A 282 20.75 -14.26 -33.51
N LYS A 283 21.47 -13.28 -32.96
CA LYS A 283 22.51 -12.52 -33.67
C LYS A 283 23.92 -12.83 -33.17
N ALA A 284 24.04 -13.81 -32.27
CA ALA A 284 25.31 -14.29 -31.75
C ALA A 284 26.18 -15.00 -32.81
N GLU A 285 27.50 -14.85 -32.67
CA GLU A 285 28.48 -15.49 -33.55
C GLU A 285 28.52 -17.00 -33.31
N LYS A 286 28.59 -17.77 -34.41
CA LYS A 286 28.57 -19.24 -34.34
C LYS A 286 29.77 -19.82 -33.59
N ALA A 287 30.89 -19.11 -33.56
CA ALA A 287 32.09 -19.53 -32.84
C ALA A 287 31.85 -19.62 -31.33
N PHE A 288 31.21 -18.61 -30.73
CA PHE A 288 30.91 -18.59 -29.30
C PHE A 288 29.87 -19.66 -28.92
N LEU A 289 28.82 -19.81 -29.73
CA LEU A 289 27.83 -20.88 -29.51
C LEU A 289 28.44 -22.28 -29.61
N ARG A 290 29.41 -22.48 -30.50
CA ARG A 290 30.11 -23.77 -30.63
C ARG A 290 30.91 -24.10 -29.39
N GLU A 291 31.58 -23.11 -28.79
CA GLU A 291 32.33 -23.29 -27.55
C GLU A 291 31.40 -23.73 -26.41
N HIS A 292 30.32 -22.96 -26.18
CA HIS A 292 29.32 -23.29 -25.18
C HIS A 292 28.67 -24.66 -25.40
N TYR A 293 28.33 -24.98 -26.66
CA TYR A 293 27.75 -26.28 -27.03
C TYR A 293 28.73 -27.45 -26.81
N THR A 294 30.02 -27.27 -27.07
CA THR A 294 31.04 -28.30 -26.84
C THR A 294 31.13 -28.59 -25.34
N LYS A 295 31.17 -27.54 -24.51
CA LYS A 295 31.21 -27.71 -23.06
C LYS A 295 29.96 -28.37 -22.49
N PHE A 296 28.79 -28.00 -23.01
CA PHE A 296 27.52 -28.67 -22.71
C PHE A 296 27.62 -30.18 -22.97
N ARG A 297 28.14 -30.60 -24.14
CA ARG A 297 28.28 -32.02 -24.47
C ARG A 297 29.27 -32.76 -23.57
N GLU A 298 30.43 -32.17 -23.28
CA GLU A 298 31.43 -32.77 -22.38
C GLU A 298 30.84 -33.06 -21.00
N LEU A 299 30.16 -32.08 -20.41
CA LEU A 299 29.58 -32.20 -19.07
C LEU A 299 28.42 -33.19 -18.98
N ARG A 300 27.81 -33.56 -20.11
CA ARG A 300 26.75 -34.59 -20.17
C ARG A 300 27.29 -35.97 -20.54
N ALA A 301 28.42 -36.05 -21.25
CA ALA A 301 29.10 -37.32 -21.50
C ALA A 301 29.64 -37.95 -20.21
N VAL A 302 30.07 -37.13 -19.24
CA VAL A 302 30.60 -37.59 -17.93
C VAL A 302 29.49 -38.07 -16.98
N THR A 303 28.25 -37.63 -17.14
CA THR A 303 27.12 -38.02 -16.26
C THR A 303 26.42 -39.30 -16.72
N ALA A 304 26.75 -39.81 -17.91
CA ALA A 304 26.13 -41.00 -18.52
C ALA A 304 26.97 -42.29 -18.39
N GLY A 305 28.14 -42.23 -17.74
CA GLY A 305 28.99 -43.38 -17.41
C GLY A 305 29.07 -43.59 -15.91
#